data_AF-A0A0L0FU79-F1
#
_entry.id   AF-A0A0L0FU79-F1
#
_cell.length_a   1.000
_cell.length_b   1.000
_cell.length_c   1.000
_cell.angle_alpha   90.00
_cell.angle_beta   90.00
_cell.angle_gamma   90.00
#
_symmetry.space_group_name_H-M   'P 1'
#
loop_
_entity.id
_entity.type
_entity.pdbx_description
1 polymer ?
#
loop_
_entity_poly.entity_id
_entity_poly.type
_entity_poly.pdbx_seq_one_letter_code
_entity_poly.pdbx_strand_id
1 'polypeptide(L)'
;MNRSGLKTVSDSQANSMNGRMSMGVQRGPRKPDAASRRSMIPVAPSRGLAYSNSNASQESYRDSGSSHAGYARQSMATGRRRSATRGEIQPPKKDRRSTGFGHHQSSMAMSRRSSIYGERSANKDTRPLSDKEYRKQCCAHMFRYLTTNGYSHPISIKLLTQPMMKDFLRIFQFLYTQLDNGYKFPENNTERTIPEVIILMKGVRYPFVLKQSSLLAFTPMEWPSLLGALHWLVELCQYNEGIGPAPYFYSVSEFDEGVPRDAQAQHVFEYVSKAYASFMLGTGDDDDDDGTDLTLFSRRKDSLLERKQQIDQSIDRLKNESVRYTQGPTPLQEATQMKADCESDMRKFVRVIQDYERKLMSRQKKLAEKTALVEQARKEAAQLQAESSHLNNVLANQELSPTDVLRINMDRAHLKKSLEDAQKQKEDSDMKLFEREKEITLATQEIHRKIYAYHELAGSIGVVPSSAKVCVCD
;
A
#
# COMPACT_ATOMS: atom_id res chain seq x y z
N MET A 1 49.69 11.60 57.03
CA MET A 1 50.79 12.09 56.15
C MET A 1 50.13 12.76 54.94
N ASN A 2 50.37 14.05 54.65
CA ASN A 2 51.51 14.61 53.88
C ASN A 2 51.54 14.07 52.42
N ARG A 3 51.67 14.91 51.37
CA ARG A 3 52.33 16.25 51.32
C ARG A 3 51.93 17.08 50.06
N SER A 4 51.95 18.42 50.16
CA SER A 4 52.08 19.46 49.06
C SER A 4 51.07 19.47 47.89
N GLY A 5 50.72 20.58 47.21
CA GLY A 5 51.16 21.99 47.18
C GLY A 5 51.14 22.49 45.71
N LEU A 6 50.88 23.75 45.30
CA LEU A 6 50.75 25.05 45.98
C LEU A 6 49.71 25.99 45.29
N LYS A 7 49.25 27.00 46.05
CA LYS A 7 49.06 28.48 45.77
C LYS A 7 49.30 28.99 44.33
N THR A 8 48.62 30.03 43.81
CA THR A 8 48.25 31.37 44.38
C THR A 8 46.76 31.73 44.15
N VAL A 9 46.04 32.65 44.85
CA VAL A 9 46.30 34.02 45.38
C VAL A 9 46.42 35.05 44.22
N SER A 10 45.69 36.18 44.11
CA SER A 10 44.79 36.97 44.99
C SER A 10 43.63 37.59 44.15
N ASP A 11 42.42 37.86 44.67
CA ASP A 11 41.91 39.11 45.32
C ASP A 11 42.03 40.42 44.50
N SER A 12 41.10 41.42 44.56
CA SER A 12 39.67 41.48 44.97
C SER A 12 39.12 42.91 44.77
N GLN A 13 37.79 43.07 44.57
CA GLN A 13 36.97 44.29 44.86
C GLN A 13 37.30 45.60 44.09
N ALA A 14 36.47 46.66 44.04
CA ALA A 14 35.01 46.87 44.15
C ALA A 14 34.65 48.30 43.62
N ASN A 15 33.34 48.66 43.56
CA ASN A 15 32.69 50.01 43.58
C ASN A 15 33.41 51.25 42.97
N SER A 16 32.76 52.19 42.27
CA SER A 16 31.55 52.89 42.71
C SER A 16 30.98 53.89 41.68
N MET A 17 29.68 54.20 41.84
CA MET A 17 28.88 55.42 41.56
C MET A 17 29.32 56.58 40.64
N ASN A 18 28.27 57.27 40.12
CA ASN A 18 28.18 58.60 39.51
C ASN A 18 28.73 58.77 38.07
N GLY A 19 28.08 59.51 37.16
CA GLY A 19 26.74 60.11 37.17
C GLY A 19 26.69 61.59 36.73
N ARG A 20 25.95 61.91 35.65
CA ARG A 20 25.49 63.29 35.35
C ARG A 20 24.37 63.33 34.30
N MET A 21 23.61 64.42 34.31
CA MET A 21 22.57 64.76 33.32
C MET A 21 23.09 65.76 32.27
N SER A 22 22.33 65.94 31.17
CA SER A 22 21.79 67.25 30.73
C SER A 22 21.96 67.61 29.23
N MET A 23 20.81 67.79 28.56
CA MET A 23 20.44 68.87 27.60
C MET A 23 21.27 69.19 26.33
N GLY A 24 20.53 69.37 25.21
CA GLY A 24 20.98 70.06 23.99
C GLY A 24 21.48 69.14 22.86
N VAL A 25 21.44 69.50 21.57
CA VAL A 25 21.01 70.76 20.89
C VAL A 25 20.32 70.41 19.54
N GLN A 26 19.43 71.27 19.05
CA GLN A 26 18.74 71.12 17.77
C GLN A 26 19.62 71.44 16.55
N ARG A 27 19.42 70.71 15.42
CA ARG A 27 19.45 71.25 14.03
C ARG A 27 19.11 70.16 12.99
N GLY A 28 18.19 70.46 12.08
CA GLY A 28 18.11 69.86 10.74
C GLY A 28 18.40 70.93 9.68
N PRO A 29 17.91 70.82 8.43
CA PRO A 29 17.41 69.64 7.72
C PRO A 29 18.13 69.43 6.34
N ARG A 30 17.97 68.27 5.67
CA ARG A 30 18.29 68.12 4.23
C ARG A 30 17.34 67.18 3.46
N LYS A 31 17.01 67.63 2.24
CA LYS A 31 16.26 67.06 1.10
C LYS A 31 16.49 68.04 -0.10
N PRO A 32 16.16 67.72 -1.36
CA PRO A 32 15.80 66.43 -1.98
C PRO A 32 16.72 66.11 -3.21
N ASP A 33 16.36 65.07 -3.98
CA ASP A 33 16.25 65.01 -5.46
C ASP A 33 15.96 63.53 -5.86
N ALA A 34 15.03 63.15 -6.76
CA ALA A 34 14.82 63.46 -8.19
C ALA A 34 15.86 62.76 -9.10
N ALA A 35 15.51 61.95 -10.12
CA ALA A 35 14.21 61.52 -10.70
C ALA A 35 14.31 60.02 -11.17
N SER A 36 13.67 59.40 -12.18
CA SER A 36 12.80 59.83 -13.31
C SER A 36 11.83 58.73 -13.81
N ARG A 37 12.06 58.12 -15.00
CA ARG A 37 11.21 57.18 -15.81
C ARG A 37 12.17 56.28 -16.66
N ARG A 38 11.81 55.26 -17.48
CA ARG A 38 10.56 54.83 -18.14
C ARG A 38 10.67 53.34 -18.62
N SER A 39 9.59 52.79 -19.21
CA SER A 39 9.44 51.43 -19.79
C SER A 39 10.00 51.25 -21.22
N MET A 40 10.18 50.00 -21.70
CA MET A 40 10.02 49.53 -23.12
C MET A 40 10.20 47.98 -23.28
N ILE A 41 9.80 47.40 -24.43
CA ILE A 41 9.95 45.97 -24.84
C ILE A 41 10.52 45.92 -26.29
N PRO A 42 11.44 44.98 -26.60
CA PRO A 42 11.38 44.15 -27.83
C PRO A 42 11.55 42.64 -27.49
N VAL A 43 11.05 41.62 -28.21
CA VAL A 43 10.98 41.31 -29.66
C VAL A 43 12.31 40.80 -30.25
N ALA A 44 12.25 39.68 -30.99
CA ALA A 44 13.38 38.87 -31.45
C ALA A 44 13.84 39.15 -32.90
N PRO A 45 14.92 38.48 -33.36
CA PRO A 45 15.02 38.11 -34.78
C PRO A 45 15.44 36.63 -35.02
N SER A 46 15.27 36.17 -36.26
CA SER A 46 15.67 34.83 -36.74
C SER A 46 16.78 34.91 -37.81
N ARG A 47 17.69 33.91 -37.84
CA ARG A 47 18.54 33.41 -38.96
C ARG A 47 19.66 32.52 -38.37
N GLY A 48 20.16 31.44 -38.99
CA GLY A 48 19.67 30.70 -40.17
C GLY A 48 20.80 30.02 -40.98
N LEU A 49 20.65 28.73 -41.31
CA LEU A 49 21.50 27.91 -42.25
C LEU A 49 22.97 27.70 -41.78
N ALA A 50 23.68 26.58 -42.04
CA ALA A 50 23.55 25.51 -43.05
C ALA A 50 24.21 24.18 -42.58
N TYR A 51 24.18 23.14 -43.45
CA TYR A 51 25.12 21.98 -43.60
C TYR A 51 26.00 21.53 -42.40
N SER A 52 26.08 20.24 -42.00
CA SER A 52 25.48 18.98 -42.50
C SER A 52 25.70 17.88 -41.40
N ASN A 53 25.65 16.53 -41.55
CA ASN A 53 25.58 15.60 -42.69
C ASN A 53 24.95 14.23 -42.30
N SER A 54 24.93 13.27 -43.24
CA SER A 54 24.63 11.83 -43.06
C SER A 54 25.56 11.12 -42.04
N ASN A 55 25.12 10.13 -41.25
CA ASN A 55 24.77 8.79 -41.77
C ASN A 55 23.97 7.92 -40.75
N ALA A 56 22.76 7.46 -41.12
CA ALA A 56 22.06 6.32 -40.50
C ALA A 56 20.91 5.88 -41.42
N SER A 57 20.85 4.59 -41.79
CA SER A 57 19.89 4.09 -42.78
C SER A 57 18.52 3.73 -42.19
N GLN A 58 17.49 3.91 -43.03
CA GLN A 58 16.38 2.98 -43.36
C GLN A 58 16.44 1.57 -42.70
N GLU A 59 15.34 0.85 -42.40
CA GLU A 59 13.88 1.00 -42.61
C GLU A 59 13.16 -0.13 -41.79
N SER A 60 11.83 -0.28 -41.65
CA SER A 60 10.64 0.44 -42.13
C SER A 60 9.41 0.19 -41.21
N TYR A 61 8.35 0.96 -41.46
CA TYR A 61 7.01 0.97 -40.85
C TYR A 61 6.27 -0.39 -40.68
N ARG A 62 5.45 -0.50 -39.61
CA ARG A 62 3.96 -0.71 -39.58
C ARG A 62 3.50 -1.44 -38.30
N ASP A 63 2.30 -1.23 -37.73
CA ASP A 63 1.38 -0.08 -37.75
C ASP A 63 0.40 -0.15 -36.53
N SER A 64 -0.16 1.01 -36.17
CA SER A 64 -1.27 1.41 -35.28
C SER A 64 -2.26 0.39 -34.66
N GLY A 65 -2.83 0.75 -33.48
CA GLY A 65 -4.15 0.28 -33.01
C GLY A 65 -4.21 -0.26 -31.56
N SER A 66 -3.85 0.50 -30.52
CA SER A 66 -4.68 1.52 -29.84
C SER A 66 -5.90 1.02 -29.04
N SER A 67 -5.88 1.33 -27.72
CA SER A 67 -7.03 1.69 -26.84
C SER A 67 -8.16 0.68 -26.53
N HIS A 68 -8.82 0.67 -25.36
CA HIS A 68 -8.54 1.21 -24.01
C HIS A 68 -9.49 0.54 -22.97
N ALA A 69 -9.39 0.89 -21.69
CA ALA A 69 -10.06 0.28 -20.53
C ALA A 69 -11.60 0.22 -20.55
N GLY A 70 -12.17 -0.68 -19.73
CA GLY A 70 -13.61 -0.74 -19.43
C GLY A 70 -14.00 -1.76 -18.36
N TYR A 71 -14.03 -1.37 -17.08
CA TYR A 71 -14.58 -2.20 -15.99
C TYR A 71 -16.12 -2.16 -15.97
N ALA A 72 -16.77 -3.28 -15.65
CA ALA A 72 -17.56 -3.48 -14.40
C ALA A 72 -18.82 -4.36 -14.54
N ARG A 73 -19.32 -4.79 -13.35
CA ARG A 73 -20.67 -5.30 -13.01
C ARG A 73 -21.01 -6.76 -13.38
N GLN A 74 -20.94 -7.61 -12.35
CA GLN A 74 -21.82 -8.78 -12.18
C GLN A 74 -23.24 -8.34 -11.77
N SER A 75 -24.30 -9.06 -12.18
CA SER A 75 -25.31 -9.65 -11.26
C SER A 75 -26.60 -10.13 -11.95
N MET A 76 -27.03 -11.34 -11.60
CA MET A 76 -28.42 -11.78 -11.38
C MET A 76 -29.54 -11.45 -12.41
N ALA A 77 -30.00 -12.47 -13.13
CA ALA A 77 -31.40 -12.58 -13.56
C ALA A 77 -31.84 -14.06 -13.71
N THR A 78 -33.02 -14.40 -13.20
CA THR A 78 -33.63 -15.74 -13.33
C THR A 78 -34.65 -15.78 -14.47
N GLY A 79 -34.63 -16.81 -15.33
CA GLY A 79 -35.61 -16.92 -16.42
C GLY A 79 -35.79 -18.33 -16.98
N ARG A 80 -36.82 -19.06 -16.53
CA ARG A 80 -37.15 -20.43 -16.97
C ARG A 80 -38.44 -20.44 -17.80
N ARG A 81 -38.38 -20.87 -19.07
CA ARG A 81 -39.55 -21.35 -19.84
C ARG A 81 -39.12 -22.35 -20.94
N ARG A 82 -40.09 -23.03 -21.56
CA ARG A 82 -39.94 -24.26 -22.37
C ARG A 82 -40.62 -24.13 -23.74
N SER A 83 -40.36 -25.13 -24.59
CA SER A 83 -41.18 -25.60 -25.74
C SER A 83 -40.81 -25.04 -27.13
N ALA A 84 -40.98 -25.76 -28.25
CA ALA A 84 -40.52 -27.11 -28.65
C ALA A 84 -41.08 -27.49 -30.05
N THR A 85 -40.21 -27.92 -30.98
CA THR A 85 -40.48 -28.64 -32.25
C THR A 85 -39.12 -29.21 -32.75
N ARG A 86 -38.93 -30.51 -33.07
CA ARG A 86 -39.39 -31.33 -34.23
C ARG A 86 -38.69 -30.93 -35.55
N GLY A 87 -38.01 -31.79 -36.34
CA GLY A 87 -37.54 -33.20 -36.18
C GLY A 87 -36.00 -33.31 -36.28
N GLU A 88 -35.32 -34.42 -36.64
CA GLU A 88 -35.69 -35.60 -37.43
C GLU A 88 -34.59 -36.73 -37.30
N ILE A 89 -34.99 -38.00 -37.04
CA ILE A 89 -34.60 -39.31 -37.70
C ILE A 89 -33.11 -39.52 -38.11
N GLN A 90 -32.37 -40.62 -37.84
CA GLN A 90 -32.66 -42.06 -37.56
C GLN A 90 -31.51 -42.75 -36.70
N PRO A 91 -31.53 -44.08 -36.40
CA PRO A 91 -30.75 -44.73 -35.32
C PRO A 91 -29.82 -45.89 -35.76
N PRO A 92 -29.28 -46.69 -34.82
CA PRO A 92 -29.08 -48.13 -34.99
C PRO A 92 -30.25 -48.96 -34.40
N LYS A 93 -30.55 -50.11 -35.02
CA LYS A 93 -31.64 -51.03 -34.60
C LYS A 93 -31.06 -52.32 -34.01
N LYS A 94 -31.61 -52.72 -32.84
CA LYS A 94 -32.18 -54.05 -32.50
C LYS A 94 -31.23 -55.28 -32.64
N ASP A 95 -31.54 -56.51 -32.24
CA ASP A 95 -32.78 -57.23 -31.82
C ASP A 95 -32.30 -58.48 -30.98
N ARG A 96 -33.05 -59.43 -30.38
CA ARG A 96 -34.48 -59.83 -30.42
C ARG A 96 -34.79 -60.82 -29.24
N ARG A 97 -35.93 -60.65 -28.52
CA ARG A 97 -36.73 -61.72 -27.82
C ARG A 97 -36.13 -62.49 -26.60
N SER A 98 -36.92 -63.14 -25.71
CA SER A 98 -38.37 -63.05 -25.40
C SER A 98 -38.80 -63.80 -24.11
N THR A 99 -39.82 -63.25 -23.43
CA THR A 99 -40.93 -63.92 -22.69
C THR A 99 -40.67 -65.13 -21.76
N GLY A 100 -41.05 -64.98 -20.48
CA GLY A 100 -41.39 -66.07 -19.57
C GLY A 100 -42.24 -65.57 -18.40
N PHE A 101 -43.44 -66.12 -18.20
CA PHE A 101 -44.29 -65.87 -17.02
C PHE A 101 -43.90 -66.82 -15.88
N GLY A 102 -43.97 -66.36 -14.63
CA GLY A 102 -43.75 -67.19 -13.43
C GLY A 102 -43.95 -66.39 -12.15
N HIS A 103 -44.70 -66.95 -11.19
CA HIS A 103 -45.11 -66.29 -9.95
C HIS A 103 -44.75 -67.16 -8.72
N HIS A 104 -44.78 -66.56 -7.53
CA HIS A 104 -44.63 -67.19 -6.20
C HIS A 104 -43.20 -67.63 -5.82
N GLN A 105 -42.77 -67.63 -4.55
CA GLN A 105 -43.35 -67.02 -3.34
C GLN A 105 -42.24 -66.64 -2.31
N SER A 106 -42.66 -66.00 -1.22
CA SER A 106 -41.89 -65.47 -0.09
C SER A 106 -40.88 -66.40 0.62
N SER A 107 -39.77 -65.82 1.10
CA SER A 107 -39.36 -65.93 2.52
C SER A 107 -38.38 -64.80 2.92
N MET A 108 -38.05 -64.68 4.21
CA MET A 108 -37.44 -63.48 4.80
C MET A 108 -35.93 -63.32 4.59
N ALA A 109 -35.55 -62.04 4.58
CA ALA A 109 -34.25 -61.43 4.81
C ALA A 109 -33.09 -62.29 5.37
N MET A 110 -31.96 -62.24 4.66
CA MET A 110 -30.69 -61.83 5.28
C MET A 110 -29.93 -60.89 4.34
N SER A 111 -29.56 -59.71 4.84
CA SER A 111 -28.64 -58.82 4.13
C SER A 111 -27.24 -59.42 4.12
N ARG A 112 -26.81 -59.94 2.97
CA ARG A 112 -25.41 -60.33 2.74
C ARG A 112 -24.71 -59.22 1.97
N ARG A 113 -23.86 -58.49 2.69
CA ARG A 113 -22.94 -57.48 2.14
C ARG A 113 -22.18 -58.03 0.95
N SER A 114 -21.91 -57.17 -0.03
CA SER A 114 -20.98 -57.44 -1.13
C SER A 114 -19.54 -57.55 -0.61
N SER A 115 -19.15 -58.74 -0.14
CA SER A 115 -17.76 -59.06 0.18
C SER A 115 -16.98 -59.23 -1.12
N ILE A 116 -16.20 -58.21 -1.51
CA ILE A 116 -15.21 -58.29 -2.59
C ILE A 116 -14.04 -59.15 -2.09
N TYR A 117 -14.26 -60.47 -2.07
CA TYR A 117 -13.22 -61.48 -1.91
C TYR A 117 -13.52 -62.58 -2.92
N GLY A 118 -12.93 -62.42 -4.11
CA GLY A 118 -12.91 -63.48 -5.11
C GLY A 118 -12.17 -64.68 -4.53
N GLU A 119 -12.86 -65.81 -4.45
CA GLU A 119 -12.21 -67.10 -4.25
C GLU A 119 -11.12 -67.25 -5.30
N ARG A 120 -9.87 -67.50 -4.86
CA ARG A 120 -8.71 -67.49 -5.75
C ARG A 120 -8.70 -68.74 -6.62
N SER A 121 -9.50 -68.74 -7.69
CA SER A 121 -9.31 -69.60 -8.85
C SER A 121 -7.84 -69.50 -9.25
N ALA A 122 -7.08 -70.58 -9.08
CA ALA A 122 -5.62 -70.55 -9.22
C ALA A 122 -5.24 -69.91 -10.56
N ASN A 123 -4.47 -68.81 -10.49
CA ASN A 123 -4.23 -67.91 -11.62
C ASN A 123 -3.85 -68.70 -12.87
N LYS A 124 -4.80 -68.83 -13.81
CA LYS A 124 -4.57 -69.53 -15.06
C LYS A 124 -3.53 -68.74 -15.85
N ASP A 125 -2.45 -69.40 -16.26
CA ASP A 125 -1.36 -68.72 -16.96
C ASP A 125 -1.90 -68.04 -18.22
N THR A 126 -1.75 -66.70 -18.25
CA THR A 126 -2.23 -65.83 -19.31
C THR A 126 -1.25 -65.75 -20.48
N ARG A 127 -0.02 -66.23 -20.28
CA ARG A 127 1.02 -66.22 -21.30
C ARG A 127 0.71 -67.28 -22.36
N PRO A 128 0.86 -67.00 -23.67
CA PRO A 128 0.54 -67.94 -24.74
C PRO A 128 1.65 -69.00 -24.90
N LEU A 129 1.97 -69.74 -23.83
CA LEU A 129 3.02 -70.77 -23.82
C LEU A 129 2.75 -71.90 -24.82
N SER A 130 1.50 -72.11 -25.24
CA SER A 130 1.15 -73.05 -26.32
C SER A 130 1.53 -72.55 -27.72
N ASP A 131 1.68 -71.24 -27.94
CA ASP A 131 2.13 -70.69 -29.22
C ASP A 131 3.62 -70.99 -29.48
N LYS A 132 3.92 -71.33 -30.73
CA LYS A 132 5.27 -71.62 -31.19
C LYS A 132 6.11 -70.34 -31.32
N GLU A 133 5.52 -69.20 -31.69
CA GLU A 133 6.27 -67.97 -31.91
C GLU A 133 6.65 -67.29 -30.59
N TYR A 134 5.71 -67.19 -29.65
CA TYR A 134 5.98 -66.73 -28.28
C TYR A 134 7.10 -67.54 -27.61
N ARG A 135 7.08 -68.89 -27.74
CA ARG A 135 8.19 -69.71 -27.21
C ARG A 135 9.54 -69.38 -27.84
N LYS A 136 9.62 -69.11 -29.16
CA LYS A 136 10.88 -68.65 -29.78
C LYS A 136 11.34 -67.32 -29.20
N GLN A 137 10.41 -66.37 -29.00
CA GLN A 137 10.72 -65.05 -28.43
C GLN A 137 11.29 -65.21 -27.00
N CYS A 138 10.67 -66.06 -26.17
CA CYS A 138 11.20 -66.38 -24.85
C CYS A 138 12.59 -67.03 -24.90
N CYS A 139 12.83 -67.99 -25.81
CA CYS A 139 14.15 -68.59 -26.00
C CYS A 139 15.20 -67.58 -26.48
N ALA A 140 14.86 -66.67 -27.39
CA ALA A 140 15.76 -65.63 -27.88
C ALA A 140 16.07 -64.59 -26.79
N HIS A 141 15.07 -64.22 -25.98
CA HIS A 141 15.25 -63.32 -24.86
C HIS A 141 16.19 -63.91 -23.79
N MET A 142 15.91 -65.15 -23.36
CA MET A 142 16.75 -65.86 -22.40
C MET A 142 18.16 -66.11 -22.96
N PHE A 143 18.30 -66.47 -24.24
CA PHE A 143 19.61 -66.58 -24.90
C PHE A 143 20.42 -65.27 -24.84
N ARG A 144 19.79 -64.13 -25.15
CA ARG A 144 20.42 -62.80 -25.02
C ARG A 144 20.91 -62.55 -23.60
N TYR A 145 20.03 -62.71 -22.60
CA TYR A 145 20.35 -62.43 -21.20
C TYR A 145 21.47 -63.33 -20.66
N LEU A 146 21.41 -64.64 -20.91
CA LEU A 146 22.46 -65.59 -20.50
C LEU A 146 23.81 -65.27 -21.15
N THR A 147 23.82 -64.84 -22.41
CA THR A 147 25.05 -64.47 -23.13
C THR A 147 25.64 -63.16 -22.60
N THR A 148 24.81 -62.16 -22.29
CA THR A 148 25.27 -60.86 -21.76
C THR A 148 25.84 -60.98 -20.34
N ASN A 149 25.23 -61.78 -19.47
CA ASN A 149 25.60 -61.86 -18.05
C ASN A 149 26.59 -62.98 -17.70
N GLY A 150 27.33 -63.51 -18.69
CA GLY A 150 28.47 -64.40 -18.44
C GLY A 150 28.12 -65.84 -18.04
N TYR A 151 27.04 -66.41 -18.57
CA TYR A 151 26.69 -67.82 -18.34
C TYR A 151 27.84 -68.77 -18.76
N SER A 152 28.29 -69.61 -17.83
CA SER A 152 29.54 -70.38 -17.92
C SER A 152 29.50 -71.65 -18.79
N HIS A 153 28.35 -71.99 -19.37
CA HIS A 153 28.16 -73.19 -20.18
C HIS A 153 27.73 -72.85 -21.61
N PRO A 154 28.13 -73.65 -22.62
CA PRO A 154 27.80 -73.39 -24.02
C PRO A 154 26.29 -73.40 -24.26
N ILE A 155 25.73 -72.23 -24.53
CA ILE A 155 24.29 -72.00 -24.73
C ILE A 155 23.97 -71.85 -26.22
N SER A 156 22.82 -72.34 -26.67
CA SER A 156 22.32 -72.12 -28.03
C SER A 156 20.81 -72.11 -28.11
N ILE A 157 20.25 -71.40 -29.10
CA ILE A 157 18.79 -71.36 -29.34
C ILE A 157 18.23 -72.77 -29.66
N LYS A 158 19.04 -73.66 -30.26
CA LYS A 158 18.69 -75.07 -30.46
C LYS A 158 18.54 -75.82 -29.13
N LEU A 159 19.52 -75.67 -28.22
CA LEU A 159 19.45 -76.24 -26.87
C LEU A 159 18.23 -75.70 -26.09
N LEU A 160 17.91 -74.42 -26.20
CA LEU A 160 16.70 -73.85 -25.57
C LEU A 160 15.38 -74.31 -26.22
N THR A 161 15.44 -74.88 -27.43
CA THR A 161 14.27 -75.47 -28.10
C THR A 161 14.04 -76.93 -27.68
N GLN A 162 15.12 -77.65 -27.37
CA GLN A 162 15.12 -79.05 -26.90
C GLN A 162 16.20 -79.25 -25.80
N PRO A 163 15.97 -78.74 -24.57
CA PRO A 163 16.95 -78.86 -23.50
C PRO A 163 16.94 -80.24 -22.86
N MET A 164 17.99 -80.57 -22.11
CA MET A 164 17.95 -81.65 -21.12
C MET A 164 17.61 -81.08 -19.74
N MET A 165 17.10 -81.93 -18.84
CA MET A 165 16.84 -81.57 -17.44
C MET A 165 18.08 -80.96 -16.73
N LYS A 166 19.28 -81.47 -17.05
CA LYS A 166 20.56 -80.92 -16.54
C LYS A 166 20.78 -79.46 -16.96
N ASP A 167 20.34 -79.08 -18.15
CA ASP A 167 20.55 -77.73 -18.67
C ASP A 167 19.49 -76.75 -18.15
N PHE A 168 18.24 -77.19 -17.98
CA PHE A 168 17.24 -76.44 -17.21
C PHE A 168 17.76 -76.12 -15.79
N LEU A 169 18.33 -77.11 -15.10
CA LEU A 169 18.85 -76.92 -13.74
C LEU A 169 20.04 -75.95 -13.71
N ARG A 170 21.00 -76.08 -14.64
CA ARG A 170 22.13 -75.13 -14.76
C ARG A 170 21.68 -73.69 -15.04
N ILE A 171 20.73 -73.52 -15.96
CA ILE A 171 20.17 -72.20 -16.30
C ILE A 171 19.42 -71.64 -15.09
N PHE A 172 18.61 -72.45 -14.40
CA PHE A 172 17.92 -72.03 -13.17
C PHE A 172 18.91 -71.59 -12.09
N GLN A 173 19.94 -72.39 -11.83
CA GLN A 173 20.97 -72.10 -10.83
C GLN A 173 21.67 -70.76 -11.12
N PHE A 174 22.12 -70.56 -12.36
CA PHE A 174 22.73 -69.30 -12.78
C PHE A 174 21.79 -68.10 -12.62
N LEU A 175 20.55 -68.21 -13.10
CA LEU A 175 19.57 -67.11 -12.99
C LEU A 175 19.27 -66.78 -11.53
N TYR A 176 19.16 -67.79 -10.66
CA TYR A 176 18.94 -67.58 -9.23
C TYR A 176 20.15 -66.90 -8.56
N THR A 177 21.39 -67.23 -8.94
CA THR A 177 22.59 -66.55 -8.40
C THR A 177 22.70 -65.07 -8.82
N GLN A 178 21.98 -64.61 -9.85
CA GLN A 178 21.86 -63.18 -10.17
C GLN A 178 20.87 -62.43 -9.24
N LEU A 179 20.02 -63.16 -8.51
CA LEU A 179 19.10 -62.61 -7.50
C LEU A 179 19.68 -62.74 -6.08
N ASP A 180 20.34 -63.87 -5.79
CA ASP A 180 20.92 -64.19 -4.49
C ASP A 180 22.29 -64.86 -4.68
N ASN A 181 23.34 -64.03 -4.64
CA ASN A 181 24.75 -64.45 -4.70
C ASN A 181 25.22 -65.17 -3.40
N GLY A 182 24.41 -65.15 -2.34
CA GLY A 182 24.68 -65.90 -1.11
C GLY A 182 24.25 -67.37 -1.18
N TYR A 183 23.30 -67.71 -2.06
CA TYR A 183 22.71 -69.04 -2.12
C TYR A 183 23.63 -70.08 -2.76
N LYS A 184 23.94 -71.15 -2.01
CA LYS A 184 24.76 -72.28 -2.48
C LYS A 184 23.89 -73.51 -2.71
N PHE A 185 23.71 -73.86 -3.98
CA PHE A 185 23.02 -75.09 -4.38
C PHE A 185 23.79 -76.35 -3.93
N PRO A 186 23.09 -77.46 -3.61
CA PRO A 186 23.72 -78.72 -3.27
C PRO A 186 24.41 -79.32 -4.50
N GLU A 187 25.71 -79.55 -4.38
CA GLU A 187 26.51 -80.00 -5.51
C GLU A 187 26.13 -81.43 -5.95
N ASN A 188 26.10 -81.66 -7.26
CA ASN A 188 25.97 -82.96 -7.92
C ASN A 188 24.71 -83.82 -7.61
N ASN A 189 23.79 -83.39 -6.74
CA ASN A 189 22.58 -84.14 -6.39
C ASN A 189 21.31 -83.58 -7.07
N THR A 190 20.98 -84.14 -8.24
CA THR A 190 19.78 -83.76 -9.04
C THR A 190 18.46 -84.05 -8.33
N GLU A 191 18.40 -85.05 -7.45
CA GLU A 191 17.18 -85.41 -6.73
C GLU A 191 16.85 -84.42 -5.61
N ARG A 192 17.87 -83.74 -5.05
CA ARG A 192 17.72 -82.68 -4.04
C ARG A 192 17.46 -81.30 -4.65
N THR A 193 18.08 -80.96 -5.78
CA THR A 193 17.85 -79.67 -6.43
C THR A 193 16.41 -79.51 -6.96
N ILE A 194 15.75 -80.59 -7.39
CA ILE A 194 14.38 -80.50 -7.94
C ILE A 194 13.33 -80.01 -6.92
N PRO A 195 13.26 -80.56 -5.67
CA PRO A 195 12.48 -79.96 -4.59
C PRO A 195 12.86 -78.51 -4.28
N GLU A 196 14.15 -78.18 -4.26
CA GLU A 196 14.62 -76.82 -4.00
C GLU A 196 14.16 -75.82 -5.06
N VAL A 197 14.21 -76.15 -6.36
CA VAL A 197 13.69 -75.30 -7.45
C VAL A 197 12.24 -74.86 -7.17
N ILE A 198 11.40 -75.75 -6.62
CA ILE A 198 10.01 -75.44 -6.27
C ILE A 198 9.92 -74.53 -5.04
N ILE A 199 10.79 -74.74 -4.04
CA ILE A 199 10.86 -73.91 -2.82
C ILE A 199 11.35 -72.50 -3.16
N LEU A 200 12.43 -72.40 -3.93
CA LEU A 200 13.04 -71.14 -4.37
C LEU A 200 12.08 -70.35 -5.26
N MET A 201 11.40 -71.00 -6.21
CA MET A 201 10.36 -70.34 -7.04
C MET A 201 9.16 -69.87 -6.21
N LYS A 202 8.79 -70.56 -5.13
CA LYS A 202 7.80 -70.05 -4.16
C LYS A 202 8.36 -68.88 -3.33
N GLY A 203 9.65 -68.90 -3.00
CA GLY A 203 10.36 -67.83 -2.29
C GLY A 203 10.32 -66.50 -3.05
N VAL A 204 10.70 -66.51 -4.33
CA VAL A 204 10.57 -65.36 -5.24
C VAL A 204 9.12 -65.08 -5.68
N ARG A 205 8.14 -65.81 -5.13
CA ARG A 205 6.69 -65.64 -5.36
C ARG A 205 6.23 -65.82 -6.82
N TYR A 206 6.84 -66.77 -7.54
CA TYR A 206 6.40 -67.16 -8.89
C TYR A 206 4.89 -67.48 -8.91
N PRO A 207 4.08 -66.82 -9.76
CA PRO A 207 2.62 -66.85 -9.64
C PRO A 207 1.94 -68.15 -10.12
N PHE A 208 2.69 -69.11 -10.69
CA PHE A 208 2.14 -70.33 -11.30
C PHE A 208 2.71 -71.60 -10.64
N VAL A 209 1.91 -72.67 -10.56
CA VAL A 209 2.28 -73.88 -9.81
C VAL A 209 3.20 -74.79 -10.65
N LEU A 210 4.48 -74.83 -10.30
CA LEU A 210 5.40 -75.86 -10.77
C LEU A 210 5.15 -77.18 -10.00
N LYS A 211 4.91 -78.27 -10.73
CA LYS A 211 4.74 -79.62 -10.15
C LYS A 211 6.07 -80.36 -10.14
N GLN A 212 6.36 -81.06 -9.03
CA GLN A 212 7.55 -81.90 -8.92
C GLN A 212 7.59 -83.02 -9.97
N SER A 213 6.43 -83.59 -10.31
CA SER A 213 6.29 -84.57 -11.39
C SER A 213 6.72 -84.03 -12.76
N SER A 214 6.42 -82.76 -13.05
CA SER A 214 6.77 -82.10 -14.32
C SER A 214 8.28 -81.89 -14.45
N LEU A 215 8.94 -81.54 -13.35
CA LEU A 215 10.39 -81.38 -13.28
C LEU A 215 11.12 -82.72 -13.39
N LEU A 216 10.64 -83.76 -12.69
CA LEU A 216 11.22 -85.11 -12.73
C LEU A 216 11.02 -85.82 -14.08
N ALA A 217 9.84 -85.72 -14.69
CA ALA A 217 9.54 -86.39 -15.95
C ALA A 217 10.06 -85.63 -17.19
N PHE A 218 10.30 -84.31 -17.06
CA PHE A 218 10.88 -83.42 -18.06
C PHE A 218 10.35 -83.63 -19.51
N THR A 219 9.05 -83.85 -19.67
CA THR A 219 8.48 -84.20 -20.98
C THR A 219 8.39 -82.98 -21.92
N PRO A 220 8.38 -83.17 -23.25
CA PRO A 220 8.20 -82.08 -24.21
C PRO A 220 6.89 -81.28 -24.06
N MET A 221 5.88 -81.83 -23.37
CA MET A 221 4.61 -81.15 -23.06
C MET A 221 4.72 -80.24 -21.83
N GLU A 222 5.63 -80.54 -20.90
CA GLU A 222 5.89 -79.72 -19.71
C GLU A 222 6.93 -78.61 -19.99
N TRP A 223 7.81 -78.79 -20.99
CA TRP A 223 8.83 -77.80 -21.36
C TRP A 223 8.29 -76.38 -21.58
N PRO A 224 7.14 -76.13 -22.24
CA PRO A 224 6.55 -74.79 -22.34
C PRO A 224 6.32 -74.10 -20.98
N SER A 225 5.91 -74.84 -19.94
CA SER A 225 5.71 -74.32 -18.59
C SER A 225 7.03 -73.99 -17.90
N LEU A 226 8.04 -74.85 -18.06
CA LEU A 226 9.38 -74.66 -17.51
C LEU A 226 10.15 -73.51 -18.20
N LEU A 227 10.00 -73.37 -19.52
CA LEU A 227 10.50 -72.24 -20.30
C LEU A 227 9.84 -70.93 -19.85
N GLY A 228 8.53 -70.92 -19.63
CA GLY A 228 7.82 -69.77 -19.04
C GLY A 228 8.33 -69.43 -17.64
N ALA A 229 8.71 -70.43 -16.84
CA ALA A 229 9.27 -70.22 -15.50
C ALA A 229 10.67 -69.58 -15.55
N LEU A 230 11.55 -70.05 -16.44
CA LEU A 230 12.87 -69.45 -16.64
C LEU A 230 12.80 -68.04 -17.27
N HIS A 231 11.88 -67.82 -18.23
CA HIS A 231 11.70 -66.51 -18.84
C HIS A 231 11.26 -65.45 -17.82
N TRP A 232 10.30 -65.81 -16.97
CA TRP A 232 9.87 -64.92 -15.88
C TRP A 232 11.00 -64.67 -14.87
N LEU A 233 11.87 -65.65 -14.63
CA LEU A 233 13.04 -65.47 -13.77
C LEU A 233 14.05 -64.49 -14.42
N VAL A 234 14.28 -64.58 -15.74
CA VAL A 234 15.05 -63.57 -16.51
C VAL A 234 14.44 -62.16 -16.41
N GLU A 235 13.11 -62.05 -16.53
CA GLU A 235 12.39 -60.79 -16.36
C GLU A 235 12.52 -60.23 -14.93
N LEU A 236 12.54 -61.09 -13.91
CA LEU A 236 12.77 -60.71 -12.52
C LEU A 236 14.22 -60.24 -12.27
N CYS A 237 15.23 -60.91 -12.85
CA CYS A 237 16.62 -60.46 -12.73
C CYS A 237 16.82 -59.08 -13.38
N GLN A 238 16.29 -58.86 -14.58
CA GLN A 238 16.34 -57.55 -15.26
C GLN A 238 15.59 -56.45 -14.48
N TYR A 239 14.50 -56.80 -13.79
CA TYR A 239 13.80 -55.88 -12.90
C TYR A 239 14.65 -55.53 -11.66
N ASN A 240 15.33 -56.52 -11.07
CA ASN A 240 16.23 -56.32 -9.94
C ASN A 240 17.47 -55.49 -10.33
N GLU A 241 18.08 -55.74 -11.50
CA GLU A 241 19.14 -54.94 -12.11
C GLU A 241 18.70 -53.49 -12.39
N GLY A 242 17.44 -53.30 -12.81
CA GLY A 242 16.85 -51.99 -13.08
C GLY A 242 16.50 -51.19 -11.82
N ILE A 243 16.36 -51.84 -10.66
CA ILE A 243 16.27 -51.17 -9.35
C ILE A 243 17.70 -50.92 -8.86
N GLY A 244 18.25 -49.77 -9.25
CA GLY A 244 19.45 -49.24 -8.60
C GLY A 244 19.24 -49.05 -7.08
N PRO A 245 20.32 -48.92 -6.29
CA PRO A 245 20.23 -48.71 -4.85
C PRO A 245 19.27 -47.56 -4.53
N ALA A 246 18.29 -47.83 -3.66
CA ALA A 246 17.09 -47.00 -3.54
C ALA A 246 17.45 -45.52 -3.28
N PRO A 247 16.76 -44.55 -3.92
CA PRO A 247 17.09 -43.11 -3.79
C PRO A 247 17.15 -42.59 -2.34
N TYR A 248 16.49 -43.27 -1.41
CA TYR A 248 16.57 -43.04 0.04
C TYR A 248 17.98 -43.11 0.65
N PHE A 249 18.97 -43.69 -0.05
CA PHE A 249 20.36 -43.77 0.42
C PHE A 249 21.27 -42.64 -0.12
N TYR A 250 20.86 -41.93 -1.18
CA TYR A 250 21.70 -40.88 -1.77
C TYR A 250 21.32 -39.49 -1.25
N SER A 251 22.18 -38.96 -0.36
CA SER A 251 22.41 -37.53 -0.11
C SER A 251 21.15 -36.64 -0.14
N VAL A 252 20.45 -36.56 0.99
CA VAL A 252 19.58 -35.41 1.25
C VAL A 252 20.48 -34.19 1.36
N SER A 253 20.48 -33.36 0.31
CA SER A 253 21.27 -32.12 0.27
C SER A 253 20.98 -31.28 1.51
N GLU A 254 22.03 -30.93 2.26
CA GLU A 254 21.94 -30.47 3.66
C GLU A 254 21.21 -29.13 3.86
N PHE A 255 20.74 -28.50 2.79
CA PHE A 255 20.30 -27.10 2.70
C PHE A 255 18.90 -26.89 2.10
N ASP A 256 18.14 -27.94 1.78
CA ASP A 256 16.79 -27.78 1.23
C ASP A 256 15.73 -27.51 2.33
N GLU A 257 14.76 -26.63 2.03
CA GLU A 257 13.84 -26.07 3.02
C GLU A 257 12.49 -26.81 3.02
N GLY A 258 12.31 -27.71 3.99
CA GLY A 258 11.17 -28.63 4.08
C GLY A 258 11.55 -30.09 4.32
N VAL A 259 12.85 -30.39 4.36
CA VAL A 259 13.41 -31.71 4.68
C VAL A 259 12.80 -32.27 5.99
N PRO A 260 12.21 -33.49 5.97
CA PRO A 260 11.65 -34.12 7.17
C PRO A 260 12.67 -34.34 8.30
N ARG A 261 12.16 -34.46 9.53
CA ARG A 261 12.95 -34.79 10.74
C ARG A 261 13.85 -36.01 10.53
N ASP A 262 13.42 -36.95 9.70
CA ASP A 262 14.09 -38.22 9.43
C ASP A 262 15.48 -38.05 8.78
N ALA A 263 15.78 -36.92 8.13
CA ALA A 263 17.12 -36.63 7.65
C ALA A 263 18.12 -36.35 8.79
N GLN A 264 17.66 -35.96 9.98
CA GLN A 264 18.53 -35.93 11.17
C GLN A 264 18.91 -37.35 11.60
N ALA A 265 17.97 -38.31 11.46
CA ALA A 265 18.24 -39.71 11.73
C ALA A 265 19.16 -40.33 10.67
N GLN A 266 19.18 -39.84 9.42
CA GLN A 266 20.09 -40.34 8.38
C GLN A 266 21.57 -40.14 8.74
N HIS A 267 22.02 -38.94 9.14
CA HIS A 267 23.43 -38.74 9.53
C HIS A 267 23.82 -39.56 10.77
N VAL A 268 22.92 -39.65 11.76
CA VAL A 268 23.15 -40.48 12.96
C VAL A 268 23.20 -41.97 12.59
N PHE A 269 22.35 -42.42 11.65
CA PHE A 269 22.36 -43.79 11.15
C PHE A 269 23.60 -44.10 10.31
N GLU A 270 24.11 -43.15 9.53
CA GLU A 270 25.37 -43.29 8.78
C GLU A 270 26.55 -43.44 9.73
N TYR A 271 26.71 -42.52 10.70
CA TYR A 271 27.72 -42.59 11.76
C TYR A 271 27.63 -43.91 12.54
N VAL A 272 26.45 -44.28 13.03
CA VAL A 272 26.24 -45.55 13.76
C VAL A 272 26.53 -46.77 12.87
N SER A 273 26.26 -46.71 11.57
CA SER A 273 26.58 -47.80 10.64
C SER A 273 28.09 -47.95 10.41
N LYS A 274 28.84 -46.84 10.30
CA LYS A 274 30.31 -46.83 10.22
C LYS A 274 30.91 -47.36 11.53
N ALA A 275 30.55 -46.75 12.66
CA ALA A 275 31.04 -47.13 13.98
C ALA A 275 30.73 -48.60 14.32
N TYR A 276 29.54 -49.11 13.96
CA TYR A 276 29.21 -50.53 14.13
C TYR A 276 30.02 -51.45 13.20
N ALA A 277 30.32 -51.03 11.97
CA ALA A 277 31.20 -51.78 11.08
C ALA A 277 32.64 -51.84 11.62
N SER A 278 33.20 -50.71 12.07
CA SER A 278 34.54 -50.64 12.70
C SER A 278 34.61 -51.48 13.99
N PHE A 279 33.57 -51.42 14.83
CA PHE A 279 33.42 -52.30 16.00
C PHE A 279 33.41 -53.79 15.63
N MET A 280 32.64 -54.18 14.61
CA MET A 280 32.57 -55.56 14.11
C MET A 280 33.89 -56.04 13.44
N LEU A 281 34.74 -55.11 12.99
CA LEU A 281 36.08 -55.37 12.46
C LEU A 281 37.16 -55.36 13.54
N GLY A 282 36.86 -54.88 14.76
CA GLY A 282 37.81 -54.77 15.87
C GLY A 282 38.74 -53.55 15.79
N THR A 283 38.48 -52.58 14.91
CA THR A 283 39.28 -51.35 14.73
C THR A 283 38.69 -50.18 15.53
N GLY A 284 38.26 -50.45 16.77
CA GLY A 284 37.43 -49.55 17.58
C GLY A 284 38.19 -48.63 18.56
N ASP A 285 39.52 -48.59 18.49
CA ASP A 285 40.40 -47.74 19.33
C ASP A 285 40.95 -46.52 18.56
N ASP A 286 40.64 -46.37 17.26
CA ASP A 286 41.15 -45.29 16.42
C ASP A 286 40.25 -44.02 16.55
N ASP A 287 40.56 -43.14 17.51
CA ASP A 287 39.88 -41.85 17.81
C ASP A 287 39.76 -40.88 16.59
N ASP A 288 40.45 -41.15 15.47
CA ASP A 288 40.54 -40.25 14.31
C ASP A 288 39.20 -40.11 13.52
N ASP A 289 38.35 -41.14 13.45
CA ASP A 289 37.12 -41.09 12.63
C ASP A 289 36.03 -40.19 13.24
N ASP A 290 35.94 -40.18 14.58
CA ASP A 290 35.04 -39.33 15.38
C ASP A 290 35.26 -37.83 15.10
N GLY A 291 36.52 -37.43 14.91
CA GLY A 291 36.90 -36.06 14.59
C GLY A 291 36.19 -35.53 13.34
N THR A 292 36.06 -36.37 12.30
CA THR A 292 35.44 -36.01 11.02
C THR A 292 33.97 -35.66 11.17
N ASP A 293 33.17 -36.55 11.77
CA ASP A 293 31.73 -36.34 11.92
C ASP A 293 31.41 -35.26 12.98
N LEU A 294 32.28 -35.06 14.00
CA LEU A 294 32.21 -33.88 14.88
C LEU A 294 32.34 -32.55 14.12
N THR A 295 33.17 -32.47 13.06
CA THR A 295 33.23 -31.27 12.22
C THR A 295 31.93 -31.05 11.45
N LEU A 296 31.25 -32.12 11.01
CA LEU A 296 29.99 -32.06 10.27
C LEU A 296 28.85 -31.52 11.15
N PHE A 297 28.69 -32.07 12.36
CA PHE A 297 27.74 -31.55 13.34
C PHE A 297 28.05 -30.10 13.74
N SER A 298 29.33 -29.73 13.83
CA SER A 298 29.76 -28.36 14.13
C SER A 298 29.40 -27.39 13.00
N ARG A 299 29.70 -27.72 11.74
CA ARG A 299 29.30 -26.94 10.55
C ARG A 299 27.80 -26.71 10.50
N ARG A 300 27.02 -27.76 10.79
CA ARG A 300 25.55 -27.69 10.82
C ARG A 300 25.03 -26.80 11.95
N LYS A 301 25.60 -26.91 13.16
CA LYS A 301 25.31 -26.02 14.30
C LYS A 301 25.51 -24.55 13.91
N ASP A 302 26.62 -24.22 13.26
CA ASP A 302 26.96 -22.83 12.96
C ASP A 302 26.09 -22.24 11.85
N SER A 303 25.73 -23.01 10.83
CA SER A 303 24.74 -22.59 9.82
C SER A 303 23.34 -22.38 10.43
N LEU A 304 22.92 -23.22 11.39
CA LEU A 304 21.66 -23.04 12.11
C LEU A 304 21.68 -21.82 13.03
N LEU A 305 22.82 -21.50 13.66
CA LEU A 305 23.00 -20.29 14.46
C LEU A 305 22.95 -19.02 13.58
N GLU A 306 23.57 -19.03 12.40
CA GLU A 306 23.48 -17.93 11.45
C GLU A 306 22.02 -17.72 10.98
N ARG A 307 21.33 -18.78 10.54
CA ARG A 307 19.93 -18.68 10.10
C ARG A 307 19.02 -18.21 11.23
N LYS A 308 19.26 -18.64 12.48
CA LYS A 308 18.57 -18.09 13.66
C LYS A 308 18.83 -16.59 13.79
N GLN A 309 20.08 -16.13 13.71
CA GLN A 309 20.43 -14.71 13.84
C GLN A 309 19.78 -13.85 12.73
N GLN A 310 19.68 -14.36 11.51
CA GLN A 310 18.96 -13.71 10.41
C GLN A 310 17.45 -13.61 10.69
N ILE A 311 16.84 -14.66 11.25
CA ILE A 311 15.43 -14.67 11.67
C ILE A 311 15.18 -13.70 12.83
N ASP A 312 16.01 -13.71 13.87
CA ASP A 312 15.91 -12.80 15.03
C ASP A 312 16.02 -11.33 14.57
N GLN A 313 16.96 -11.01 13.67
CA GLN A 313 17.04 -9.68 13.04
C GLN A 313 15.78 -9.30 12.24
N SER A 314 15.18 -10.26 11.52
CA SER A 314 13.96 -10.03 10.74
C SER A 314 12.76 -9.76 11.67
N ILE A 315 12.64 -10.55 12.74
CA ILE A 315 11.66 -10.37 13.81
C ILE A 315 11.79 -8.98 14.44
N ASP A 316 13.00 -8.53 14.76
CA ASP A 316 13.21 -7.21 15.39
C ASP A 316 12.96 -6.05 14.42
N ARG A 317 13.25 -6.20 13.12
CA ARG A 317 12.82 -5.24 12.08
C ARG A 317 11.29 -5.13 12.03
N LEU A 318 10.58 -6.25 11.98
CA LEU A 318 9.11 -6.30 11.94
C LEU A 318 8.46 -5.79 13.23
N LYS A 319 9.06 -6.04 14.41
CA LYS A 319 8.64 -5.40 15.68
C LYS A 319 8.78 -3.89 15.60
N ASN A 320 9.94 -3.37 15.18
CA ASN A 320 10.20 -1.94 15.08
C ASN A 320 9.27 -1.26 14.05
N GLU A 321 8.98 -1.93 12.94
CA GLU A 321 8.02 -1.47 11.94
C GLU A 321 6.58 -1.46 12.48
N SER A 322 6.14 -2.53 13.16
CA SER A 322 4.84 -2.59 13.86
C SER A 322 4.71 -1.50 14.93
N VAL A 323 5.77 -1.24 15.70
CA VAL A 323 5.84 -0.13 16.67
C VAL A 323 5.69 1.22 15.97
N ARG A 324 6.36 1.45 14.83
CA ARG A 324 6.17 2.69 14.05
C ARG A 324 4.74 2.85 13.54
N TYR A 325 4.10 1.77 13.08
CA TYR A 325 2.70 1.80 12.62
C TYR A 325 1.66 1.92 13.75
N THR A 326 2.01 1.63 15.00
CA THR A 326 1.09 1.68 16.15
C THR A 326 1.32 2.86 17.10
N GLN A 327 2.52 3.43 17.15
CA GLN A 327 2.87 4.57 18.02
C GLN A 327 3.00 5.90 17.26
N GLY A 328 3.24 5.88 15.95
CA GLY A 328 3.14 7.08 15.13
C GLY A 328 1.68 7.54 14.97
N PRO A 329 1.41 8.83 14.74
CA PRO A 329 0.10 9.24 14.24
C PRO A 329 -0.15 8.48 12.94
N THR A 330 -1.31 7.84 12.81
CA THR A 330 -1.59 7.07 11.59
C THR A 330 -1.60 8.02 10.37
N PRO A 331 -1.22 7.58 9.17
CA PRO A 331 -1.28 8.42 7.97
C PRO A 331 -2.70 8.99 7.71
N LEU A 332 -3.73 8.27 8.16
CA LEU A 332 -5.11 8.75 8.20
C LEU A 332 -5.29 9.93 9.17
N GLN A 333 -4.75 9.84 10.38
CA GLN A 333 -4.79 10.91 11.39
C GLN A 333 -4.06 12.17 10.89
N GLU A 334 -2.84 12.03 10.37
CA GLU A 334 -2.09 13.14 9.76
C GLU A 334 -2.89 13.81 8.63
N ALA A 335 -3.45 13.01 7.71
CA ALA A 335 -4.29 13.52 6.63
C ALA A 335 -5.57 14.21 7.13
N THR A 336 -6.21 13.71 8.19
CA THR A 336 -7.39 14.38 8.78
C THR A 336 -7.03 15.70 9.46
N GLN A 337 -5.88 15.81 10.11
CA GLN A 337 -5.40 17.05 10.71
C GLN A 337 -5.04 18.08 9.62
N MET A 338 -4.24 17.68 8.63
CA MET A 338 -3.90 18.52 7.49
C MET A 338 -5.15 19.02 6.75
N LYS A 339 -6.17 18.17 6.58
CA LYS A 339 -7.47 18.57 6.03
C LYS A 339 -8.15 19.63 6.92
N ALA A 340 -8.20 19.42 8.24
CA ALA A 340 -8.84 20.36 9.17
C ALA A 340 -8.14 21.73 9.18
N ASP A 341 -6.82 21.75 9.07
CA ASP A 341 -6.01 22.96 8.95
C ASP A 341 -6.25 23.67 7.61
N CYS A 342 -6.24 22.96 6.48
CA CYS A 342 -6.58 23.52 5.18
C CYS A 342 -8.02 24.08 5.13
N GLU A 343 -9.00 23.41 5.74
CA GLU A 343 -10.35 23.96 5.90
C GLU A 343 -10.36 25.21 6.80
N SER A 344 -9.53 25.24 7.85
CA SER A 344 -9.39 26.41 8.73
C SER A 344 -8.86 27.62 7.95
N ASP A 345 -7.83 27.43 7.14
CA ASP A 345 -7.25 28.47 6.30
C ASP A 345 -8.20 28.88 5.16
N MET A 346 -8.90 27.95 4.51
CA MET A 346 -9.96 28.28 3.55
C MET A 346 -11.04 29.17 4.19
N ARG A 347 -11.47 28.86 5.43
CA ARG A 347 -12.41 29.71 6.19
C ARG A 347 -11.82 31.09 6.54
N LYS A 348 -10.51 31.21 6.77
CA LYS A 348 -9.81 32.51 6.96
C LYS A 348 -9.78 33.31 5.65
N PHE A 349 -9.36 32.69 4.53
CA PHE A 349 -9.27 33.36 3.23
C PHE A 349 -10.63 33.86 2.74
N VAL A 350 -11.71 33.07 2.88
CA VAL A 350 -13.07 33.51 2.51
C VAL A 350 -13.49 34.77 3.30
N ARG A 351 -13.23 34.83 4.61
CA ARG A 351 -13.50 36.05 5.40
C ARG A 351 -12.68 37.24 4.91
N VAL A 352 -11.40 37.03 4.61
CA VAL A 352 -10.49 38.08 4.13
C VAL A 352 -10.95 38.62 2.76
N ILE A 353 -11.39 37.76 1.85
CA ILE A 353 -11.97 38.14 0.56
C ILE A 353 -13.23 38.99 0.76
N GLN A 354 -14.19 38.51 1.56
CA GLN A 354 -15.41 39.27 1.89
C GLN A 354 -15.11 40.63 2.55
N ASP A 355 -14.06 40.71 3.36
CA ASP A 355 -13.57 41.96 3.93
C ASP A 355 -13.00 42.92 2.88
N TYR A 356 -12.25 42.41 1.91
CA TYR A 356 -11.74 43.21 0.79
C TYR A 356 -12.84 43.64 -0.18
N GLU A 357 -13.82 42.79 -0.47
CA GLU A 357 -15.01 43.12 -1.27
C GLU A 357 -15.82 44.25 -0.62
N ARG A 358 -16.11 44.16 0.68
CA ARG A 358 -16.78 45.25 1.42
C ARG A 358 -15.98 46.55 1.40
N LYS A 359 -14.64 46.47 1.54
CA LYS A 359 -13.73 47.62 1.43
C LYS A 359 -13.66 48.18 0.00
N LEU A 360 -13.76 47.34 -1.03
CA LEU A 360 -13.79 47.73 -2.45
C LEU A 360 -15.08 48.49 -2.76
N MET A 361 -16.25 47.92 -2.44
CA MET A 361 -17.56 48.55 -2.64
C MET A 361 -17.66 49.90 -1.92
N SER A 362 -17.18 49.99 -0.67
CA SER A 362 -17.14 51.25 0.08
C SER A 362 -16.23 52.31 -0.58
N ARG A 363 -15.08 51.90 -1.14
CA ARG A 363 -14.18 52.78 -1.88
C ARG A 363 -14.75 53.20 -3.24
N GLN A 364 -15.41 52.30 -3.96
CA GLN A 364 -16.09 52.62 -5.23
C GLN A 364 -17.23 53.62 -5.01
N LYS A 365 -18.05 53.45 -3.97
CA LYS A 365 -19.08 54.44 -3.61
C LYS A 365 -18.47 55.81 -3.30
N LYS A 366 -17.43 55.85 -2.45
CA LYS A 366 -16.72 57.11 -2.11
C LYS A 366 -16.02 57.75 -3.31
N LEU A 367 -15.54 56.95 -4.27
CA LEU A 367 -14.97 57.44 -5.51
C LEU A 367 -16.04 58.09 -6.37
N ALA A 368 -17.19 57.43 -6.58
CA ALA A 368 -18.33 57.96 -7.33
C ALA A 368 -18.90 59.25 -6.70
N GLU A 369 -19.04 59.28 -5.37
CA GLU A 369 -19.41 60.49 -4.62
C GLU A 369 -18.42 61.65 -4.88
N LYS A 370 -17.11 61.36 -4.91
CA LYS A 370 -16.08 62.39 -5.15
C LYS A 370 -15.95 62.80 -6.62
N THR A 371 -16.15 61.91 -7.59
CA THR A 371 -16.17 62.28 -9.02
C THR A 371 -17.37 63.16 -9.32
N ALA A 372 -18.56 62.84 -8.80
CA ALA A 372 -19.76 63.67 -8.96
C ALA A 372 -19.57 65.08 -8.38
N LEU A 373 -18.97 65.20 -7.18
CA LEU A 373 -18.64 66.50 -6.59
C LEU A 373 -17.60 67.29 -7.40
N VAL A 374 -16.60 66.62 -8.00
CA VAL A 374 -15.60 67.27 -8.87
C VAL A 374 -16.23 67.72 -10.20
N GLU A 375 -17.15 66.94 -10.77
CA GLU A 375 -17.89 67.34 -11.97
C GLU A 375 -18.83 68.52 -11.70
N GLN A 376 -19.50 68.55 -10.55
CA GLN A 376 -20.34 69.67 -10.14
C GLN A 376 -19.52 70.95 -9.94
N ALA A 377 -18.44 70.88 -9.16
CA ALA A 377 -17.53 72.02 -8.95
C ALA A 377 -16.88 72.52 -10.25
N ARG A 378 -16.64 71.63 -11.24
CA ARG A 378 -16.18 72.03 -12.58
C ARG A 378 -17.24 72.78 -13.37
N LYS A 379 -18.52 72.40 -13.28
CA LYS A 379 -19.64 73.13 -13.92
C LYS A 379 -19.80 74.51 -13.30
N GLU A 380 -19.79 74.60 -11.97
CA GLU A 380 -19.88 75.85 -11.22
C GLU A 380 -18.70 76.79 -11.54
N ALA A 381 -17.47 76.26 -11.56
CA ALA A 381 -16.29 77.04 -11.96
C ALA A 381 -16.37 77.54 -13.41
N ALA A 382 -16.87 76.73 -14.34
CA ALA A 382 -17.06 77.15 -15.73
C ALA A 382 -18.17 78.21 -15.89
N GLN A 383 -19.25 78.10 -15.12
CA GLN A 383 -20.32 79.11 -15.06
C GLN A 383 -19.79 80.44 -14.51
N LEU A 384 -19.11 80.42 -13.36
CA LEU A 384 -18.50 81.61 -12.75
C LEU A 384 -17.41 82.23 -13.63
N GLN A 385 -16.65 81.42 -14.37
CA GLN A 385 -15.68 81.93 -15.34
C GLN A 385 -16.37 82.61 -16.54
N ALA A 386 -17.48 82.06 -17.04
CA ALA A 386 -18.26 82.67 -18.12
C ALA A 386 -18.95 83.97 -17.66
N GLU A 387 -19.54 83.97 -16.46
CA GLU A 387 -20.14 85.15 -15.83
C GLU A 387 -19.10 86.25 -15.57
N SER A 388 -17.96 85.90 -14.97
CA SER A 388 -16.85 86.83 -14.78
C SER A 388 -16.34 87.39 -16.12
N SER A 389 -16.24 86.56 -17.17
CA SER A 389 -15.86 87.03 -18.50
C SER A 389 -16.91 87.97 -19.12
N HIS A 390 -18.20 87.70 -18.90
CA HIS A 390 -19.29 88.57 -19.31
C HIS A 390 -19.26 89.91 -18.55
N LEU A 391 -19.13 89.90 -17.23
CA LEU A 391 -19.06 91.11 -16.39
C LEU A 391 -17.83 91.96 -16.71
N ASN A 392 -16.66 91.35 -16.96
CA ASN A 392 -15.47 92.07 -17.42
C ASN A 392 -15.70 92.72 -18.80
N ASN A 393 -16.39 92.05 -19.72
CA ASN A 393 -16.77 92.65 -21.01
C ASN A 393 -17.78 93.80 -20.84
N VAL A 394 -18.73 93.72 -19.90
CA VAL A 394 -19.65 94.82 -19.60
C VAL A 394 -18.87 96.02 -19.02
N LEU A 395 -18.03 95.79 -18.02
CA LEU A 395 -17.20 96.84 -17.39
C LEU A 395 -16.25 97.51 -18.38
N ALA A 396 -15.61 96.73 -19.27
CA ALA A 396 -14.69 97.27 -20.28
C ALA A 396 -15.37 98.14 -21.35
N ASN A 397 -16.69 98.01 -21.53
CA ASN A 397 -17.50 98.82 -22.43
C ASN A 397 -18.36 99.87 -21.69
N GLN A 398 -18.19 100.02 -20.37
CA GLN A 398 -18.95 100.99 -19.58
C GLN A 398 -18.17 102.31 -19.47
N GLU A 399 -18.71 103.37 -20.07
CA GLU A 399 -18.11 104.72 -19.99
C GLU A 399 -18.29 105.30 -18.58
N LEU A 400 -17.21 105.38 -17.80
CA LEU A 400 -17.22 106.04 -16.48
C LEU A 400 -17.24 107.57 -16.64
N SER A 401 -18.45 108.14 -16.64
CA SER A 401 -18.70 109.56 -16.44
C SER A 401 -18.05 110.06 -15.12
N PRO A 402 -17.16 111.07 -15.14
CA PRO A 402 -16.55 111.62 -13.92
C PRO A 402 -17.57 112.14 -12.91
N THR A 403 -18.71 112.62 -13.39
CA THR A 403 -19.84 113.11 -12.59
C THR A 403 -20.46 112.00 -11.74
N ASP A 404 -20.53 110.79 -12.27
CA ASP A 404 -21.08 109.62 -11.56
C ASP A 404 -20.13 109.11 -10.47
N VAL A 405 -18.82 109.13 -10.74
CA VAL A 405 -17.80 108.81 -9.73
C VAL A 405 -17.85 109.79 -8.55
N LEU A 406 -18.07 111.09 -8.82
CA LEU A 406 -18.25 112.09 -7.76
C LEU A 406 -19.56 111.85 -6.97
N ARG A 407 -20.68 111.60 -7.66
CA ARG A 407 -21.97 111.28 -7.01
C ARG A 407 -21.85 110.04 -6.11
N ILE A 408 -21.30 108.93 -6.61
CA ILE A 408 -21.13 107.69 -5.84
C ILE A 408 -20.27 107.92 -4.60
N ASN A 409 -19.22 108.75 -4.67
CA ASN A 409 -18.40 109.09 -3.51
C ASN A 409 -19.16 109.98 -2.49
N MET A 410 -19.98 110.92 -2.95
CA MET A 410 -20.84 111.74 -2.08
C MET A 410 -21.92 110.88 -1.39
N ASP A 411 -22.61 110.02 -2.15
CA ASP A 411 -23.64 109.11 -1.63
C ASP A 411 -23.03 108.11 -0.63
N ARG A 412 -21.84 107.58 -0.91
CA ARG A 412 -21.07 106.71 0.00
C ARG A 412 -20.66 107.44 1.29
N ALA A 413 -20.27 108.72 1.20
CA ALA A 413 -19.95 109.51 2.39
C ALA A 413 -21.21 109.81 3.22
N HIS A 414 -22.32 110.15 2.57
CA HIS A 414 -23.62 110.38 3.20
C HIS A 414 -24.15 109.11 3.90
N LEU A 415 -24.13 107.97 3.21
CA LEU A 415 -24.52 106.67 3.76
C LEU A 415 -23.63 106.24 4.93
N LYS A 416 -22.31 106.46 4.85
CA LYS A 416 -21.40 106.17 5.97
C LYS A 416 -21.73 107.02 7.19
N LYS A 417 -21.96 108.32 7.01
CA LYS A 417 -22.38 109.20 8.11
C LYS A 417 -23.75 108.78 8.68
N SER A 418 -24.73 108.49 7.82
CA SER A 418 -26.07 108.03 8.25
C SER A 418 -26.00 106.72 9.05
N LEU A 419 -25.07 105.82 8.69
CA LEU A 419 -24.82 104.60 9.45
C LEU A 419 -24.14 104.87 10.80
N GLU A 420 -23.20 105.81 10.88
CA GLU A 420 -22.58 106.26 12.14
C GLU A 420 -23.60 106.95 13.07
N ASP A 421 -24.44 107.84 12.52
CA ASP A 421 -25.53 108.49 13.25
C ASP A 421 -26.57 107.46 13.75
N ALA A 422 -26.91 106.44 12.94
CA ALA A 422 -27.83 105.36 13.33
C ALA A 422 -27.22 104.39 14.36
N GLN A 423 -25.93 104.07 14.26
CA GLN A 423 -25.21 103.29 15.28
C GLN A 423 -25.24 104.01 16.62
N LYS A 424 -24.96 105.33 16.62
CA LYS A 424 -25.05 106.13 17.84
C LYS A 424 -26.47 106.18 18.42
N GLN A 425 -27.50 106.34 17.58
CA GLN A 425 -28.90 106.27 18.05
C GLN A 425 -29.25 104.91 18.67
N LYS A 426 -28.68 103.81 18.17
CA LYS A 426 -28.80 102.49 18.79
C LYS A 426 -28.12 102.46 20.16
N GLU A 427 -26.88 102.89 20.26
CA GLU A 427 -26.12 102.92 21.53
C GLU A 427 -26.81 103.81 22.59
N ASP A 428 -27.27 105.00 22.19
CA ASP A 428 -28.08 105.90 23.03
C ASP A 428 -29.43 105.28 23.46
N SER A 429 -29.94 104.26 22.76
CA SER A 429 -31.20 103.59 23.06
C SER A 429 -30.99 102.33 23.92
N ASP A 430 -29.96 101.54 23.62
CA ASP A 430 -29.52 100.39 24.42
C ASP A 430 -29.13 100.84 25.85
N MET A 431 -28.47 102.00 25.99
CA MET A 431 -28.12 102.58 27.29
C MET A 431 -29.37 102.99 28.08
N LYS A 432 -30.39 103.58 27.43
CA LYS A 432 -31.67 103.91 28.08
C LYS A 432 -32.47 102.65 28.46
N LEU A 433 -32.40 101.59 27.66
CA LEU A 433 -33.00 100.29 28.00
C LEU A 433 -32.33 99.73 29.26
N PHE A 434 -30.99 99.69 29.31
CA PHE A 434 -30.24 99.23 30.47
C PHE A 434 -30.56 100.02 31.76
N GLU A 435 -30.72 101.34 31.67
CA GLU A 435 -31.18 102.16 32.79
C GLU A 435 -32.58 101.76 33.29
N ARG A 436 -33.54 101.52 32.38
CA ARG A 436 -34.90 101.08 32.74
C ARG A 436 -34.95 99.64 33.24
N GLU A 437 -34.17 98.72 32.69
CA GLU A 437 -34.01 97.35 33.20
C GLU A 437 -33.45 97.36 34.63
N LYS A 438 -32.48 98.23 34.92
CA LYS A 438 -31.94 98.44 36.27
C LYS A 438 -32.99 99.00 37.24
N GLU A 439 -33.76 100.01 36.83
CA GLU A 439 -34.89 100.53 37.64
C GLU A 439 -35.93 99.45 37.93
N ILE A 440 -36.34 98.67 36.92
CA ILE A 440 -37.31 97.58 37.06
C ILE A 440 -36.76 96.48 37.98
N THR A 441 -35.47 96.15 37.88
CA THR A 441 -34.80 95.17 38.75
C THR A 441 -34.84 95.63 40.21
N LEU A 442 -34.49 96.89 40.50
CA LEU A 442 -34.53 97.47 41.84
C LEU A 442 -35.97 97.54 42.40
N ALA A 443 -36.94 97.91 41.58
CA ALA A 443 -38.36 97.91 41.96
C ALA A 443 -38.85 96.48 42.28
N THR A 444 -38.42 95.48 41.51
CA THR A 444 -38.77 94.07 41.71
C THR A 444 -38.16 93.54 43.02
N GLN A 445 -36.89 93.89 43.32
CA GLN A 445 -36.24 93.56 44.58
C GLN A 445 -36.96 94.17 45.80
N GLU A 446 -37.40 95.42 45.72
CA GLU A 446 -38.18 96.07 46.80
C GLU A 446 -39.59 95.47 46.95
N ILE A 447 -40.21 95.02 45.85
CA ILE A 447 -41.47 94.25 45.89
C ILE A 447 -41.24 92.89 46.56
N HIS A 448 -40.19 92.15 46.17
CA HIS A 448 -39.83 90.88 46.80
C HIS A 448 -39.54 91.05 48.31
N ARG A 449 -38.83 92.12 48.70
CA ARG A 449 -38.57 92.44 50.12
C ARG A 449 -39.85 92.73 50.90
N LYS A 450 -40.82 93.43 50.29
CA LYS A 450 -42.15 93.68 50.89
C LYS A 450 -43.00 92.41 50.98
N ILE A 451 -42.96 91.55 49.96
CA ILE A 451 -43.64 90.24 49.97
C ILE A 451 -43.04 89.34 51.07
N TYR A 452 -41.71 89.30 51.21
CA TYR A 452 -41.04 88.54 52.26
C TYR A 452 -41.47 89.04 53.66
N ALA A 453 -41.38 90.35 53.92
CA ALA A 453 -41.80 90.93 55.19
C ALA A 453 -43.30 90.72 55.48
N TYR A 454 -44.15 90.72 54.46
CA TYR A 454 -45.56 90.39 54.60
C TYR A 454 -45.78 88.90 54.93
N HIS A 455 -45.06 87.98 54.29
CA HIS A 455 -45.14 86.55 54.60
C HIS A 455 -44.62 86.23 56.01
N GLU A 456 -43.52 86.85 56.44
CA GLU A 456 -42.97 86.74 57.79
C GLU A 456 -43.99 87.21 58.84
N LEU A 457 -44.59 88.40 58.63
CA LEU A 457 -45.64 88.93 59.50
C LEU A 457 -46.89 88.03 59.52
N ALA A 458 -47.39 87.62 58.35
CA ALA A 458 -48.58 86.76 58.23
C ALA A 458 -48.38 85.36 58.85
N GLY A 459 -47.15 84.83 58.80
CA GLY A 459 -46.74 83.63 59.53
C GLY A 459 -46.79 83.83 61.05
N SER A 460 -46.21 84.93 61.56
CA SER A 460 -46.20 85.23 63.01
C SER A 460 -47.59 85.43 63.63
N ILE A 461 -48.57 85.92 62.85
CA ILE A 461 -49.96 86.13 63.30
C ILE A 461 -50.81 84.85 63.10
N GLY A 462 -50.26 83.78 62.49
CA GLY A 462 -50.95 82.50 62.30
C GLY A 462 -52.05 82.53 61.23
N VAL A 463 -52.05 83.54 60.35
CA VAL A 463 -53.06 83.72 59.27
C VAL A 463 -52.76 82.81 58.06
N VAL A 464 -51.52 82.32 57.94
CA VAL A 464 -51.08 81.41 56.87
C VAL A 464 -51.32 79.95 57.30
N PRO A 465 -52.19 79.18 56.60
CA PRO A 465 -52.35 77.76 56.89
C PRO A 465 -51.10 76.95 56.56
N SER A 466 -50.81 75.91 57.33
CA SER A 466 -49.64 75.02 57.15
C SER A 466 -49.63 74.21 55.84
N SER A 467 -50.70 74.27 55.05
CA SER A 467 -50.79 73.71 53.69
C SER A 467 -50.42 74.71 52.57
N ALA A 468 -50.12 75.96 52.90
CA ALA A 468 -49.77 76.98 51.91
C ALA A 468 -48.33 76.81 51.39
N LYS A 469 -48.17 76.66 50.08
CA LYS A 469 -46.85 76.76 49.43
C LYS A 469 -46.40 78.22 49.44
N VAL A 470 -45.59 78.59 50.43
CA VAL A 470 -44.82 79.84 50.37
C VAL A 470 -43.82 79.70 49.22
N CYS A 471 -43.96 80.51 48.17
CA CYS A 471 -42.93 80.64 47.16
C CYS A 471 -41.74 81.38 47.78
N VAL A 472 -40.75 80.62 48.24
CA VAL A 472 -39.39 81.13 48.46
C VAL A 472 -38.83 81.39 47.06
N CYS A 473 -38.53 82.65 46.76
CA CYS A 473 -37.83 83.03 45.54
C CYS A 473 -36.32 82.94 45.79
N ASP A 474 -35.65 82.02 45.11
CA ASP A 474 -34.24 82.21 44.70
C ASP A 474 -34.17 83.29 43.60
#